data_AF-A0AB73QIU4-F1
#
_entry.id   AF-A0AB73QIU4-F1
#
_cell.length_a   1.000
_cell.length_b   1.000
_cell.length_c   1.000
_cell.angle_alpha   90.00
_cell.angle_beta   90.00
_cell.angle_gamma   90.00
#
_symmetry.space_group_name_H-M   'P 1'
#
loop_
_entity.id
_entity.type
_entity.pdbx_description
1 polymer ?
#
loop_
_entity_poly.entity_id
_entity_poly.type
_entity_poly.pdbx_seq_one_letter_code
_entity_poly.pdbx_strand_id
1 'polypeptide(L)' 'MAKGAQAISKEINELMRKNGNECITLKWEQFYEICERERLAEVVMERVSESLKKNDLHIIYGNNVIIVRDFCWKPVSL' A
#
# COMPACT_ATOMS: atom_id res chain seq x y z
N MET A 1 -7.61 -15.26 9.01
CA MET A 1 -8.87 -14.48 8.92
C MET A 1 -8.53 -13.29 8.06
N ALA A 2 -9.32 -12.98 7.04
CA ALA A 2 -9.04 -11.86 6.14
C ALA A 2 -8.63 -10.60 6.91
N LYS A 3 -7.46 -10.02 6.60
CA LYS A 3 -6.94 -8.89 7.38
C LYS A 3 -7.86 -7.68 7.25
N GLY A 4 -7.94 -6.91 8.34
CA GLY A 4 -8.57 -5.59 8.35
C GLY A 4 -7.64 -4.54 7.74
N ALA A 5 -8.21 -3.42 7.28
CA ALA A 5 -7.45 -2.36 6.61
C ALA A 5 -6.26 -1.83 7.44
N GLN A 6 -6.43 -1.74 8.77
CA GLN A 6 -5.37 -1.30 9.67
C GLN A 6 -4.19 -2.29 9.70
N ALA A 7 -4.47 -3.60 9.77
CA ALA A 7 -3.44 -4.62 9.75
C ALA A 7 -2.68 -4.63 8.41
N ILE A 8 -3.41 -4.53 7.29
CA ILE A 8 -2.85 -4.41 5.94
C ILE A 8 -1.93 -3.19 5.84
N SER A 9 -2.40 -2.01 6.29
CA SER A 9 -1.59 -0.79 6.24
C SER A 9 -0.31 -0.88 7.08
N LYS A 10 -0.36 -1.57 8.22
CA LYS A 10 0.82 -1.79 9.08
C LYS A 10 1.85 -2.65 8.38
N GLU A 11 1.42 -3.76 7.78
CA GLU A 11 2.28 -4.70 7.08
C GLU A 11 2.91 -4.09 5.82
N ILE A 12 2.14 -3.31 5.07
CA ILE A 12 2.66 -2.52 3.94
C ILE A 12 3.72 -1.52 4.42
N ASN A 13 3.48 -0.81 5.51
CA ASN A 13 4.47 0.13 6.06
C ASN A 13 5.75 -0.59 6.52
N GLU A 14 5.62 -1.77 7.15
CA GLU A 14 6.75 -2.61 7.51
C GLU A 14 7.53 -3.09 6.27
N LEU A 15 6.83 -3.48 5.20
CA LEU A 15 7.44 -3.87 3.92
C LEU A 15 8.21 -2.71 3.29
N MET A 16 7.63 -1.51 3.27
CA MET A 16 8.28 -0.29 2.79
C MET A 16 9.55 0.03 3.61
N ARG A 17 9.47 -0.09 4.94
CA ARG A 17 10.61 0.15 5.84
C ARG A 17 11.72 -0.87 5.66
N LYS A 18 11.39 -2.16 5.57
CA LYS A 18 12.39 -3.25 5.42
C LYS A 18 13.17 -3.13 4.12
N ASN A 19 12.51 -2.72 3.04
CA ASN A 19 13.18 -2.55 1.75
C ASN A 19 13.89 -1.18 1.60
N GLY A 20 13.68 -0.24 2.52
CA GLY A 20 14.22 1.12 2.41
C GLY A 20 13.68 1.90 1.22
N ASN A 21 12.51 1.50 0.70
CA ASN A 21 11.98 2.03 -0.55
C ASN A 21 11.04 3.23 -0.30
N GLU A 22 11.12 4.21 -1.18
CA GLU A 22 10.15 5.29 -1.30
C GLU A 22 8.96 4.89 -2.17
N CYS A 23 9.14 3.90 -3.04
CA CYS A 23 8.09 3.32 -3.87
C CYS A 23 8.29 1.81 -4.03
N ILE A 24 7.20 1.04 -3.97
CA ILE A 24 7.17 -0.38 -4.34
C ILE A 24 6.02 -0.64 -5.31
N THR A 25 6.23 -1.66 -6.14
CA THR A 25 5.19 -2.24 -6.98
C THR A 25 4.97 -3.69 -6.61
N LEU A 26 3.72 -4.09 -6.46
CA LEU A 26 3.29 -5.45 -6.18
C LEU A 26 2.41 -5.95 -7.31
N LYS A 27 2.58 -7.21 -7.70
CA LYS A 27 1.56 -7.91 -8.48
C LYS A 27 0.30 -8.07 -7.64
N TRP A 28 -0.85 -8.21 -8.31
CA TRP A 28 -2.11 -8.46 -7.62
C TRP A 28 -2.06 -9.70 -6.73
N GLU A 29 -1.41 -10.79 -7.17
CA GLU A 29 -1.25 -12.00 -6.34
C GLU A 29 -0.54 -11.70 -5.02
N GLN A 30 0.56 -10.93 -5.07
CA GLN A 30 1.32 -10.54 -3.88
C GLN A 30 0.50 -9.63 -2.95
N PHE A 31 -0.29 -8.73 -3.52
CA PHE A 31 -1.15 -7.86 -2.73
C PHE A 31 -2.29 -8.64 -2.04
N TYR A 32 -2.85 -9.63 -2.74
CA TYR A 32 -3.86 -10.55 -2.20
C TYR A 32 -3.31 -11.41 -1.06
N GLU A 33 -2.07 -11.89 -1.17
CA GLU A 33 -1.36 -12.56 -0.07
C GLU A 33 -1.22 -11.66 1.16
N ILE A 34 -0.79 -10.40 0.98
CA ILE A 34 -0.72 -9.43 2.09
C ILE A 34 -2.09 -9.26 2.74
N CYS A 35 -3.15 -9.15 1.93
CA CYS A 35 -4.52 -8.94 2.42
C CYS A 35 -5.14 -10.20 3.06
N GLU A 36 -4.54 -11.37 2.89
CA GLU A 36 -5.12 -12.70 3.18
C GLU A 36 -6.50 -12.87 2.54
N ARG A 37 -6.63 -12.47 1.26
CA ARG A 37 -7.90 -12.50 0.51
C ARG A 37 -7.65 -12.83 -0.94
N GLU A 38 -8.47 -13.71 -1.53
CA GLU A 38 -8.40 -14.02 -2.97
C GLU A 38 -8.89 -12.87 -3.86
N ARG A 39 -9.81 -12.04 -3.34
CA ARG A 39 -10.34 -10.85 -4.01
C ARG A 39 -10.68 -9.76 -3.00
N LEU A 40 -10.66 -8.51 -3.46
CA LEU A 40 -11.02 -7.34 -2.67
C LEU A 40 -12.22 -6.64 -3.31
N ALA A 41 -13.23 -6.33 -2.50
CA ALA A 41 -14.28 -5.40 -2.89
C ALA A 41 -13.74 -3.96 -2.82
N GLU A 42 -14.29 -3.08 -3.66
CA GLU A 42 -13.86 -1.66 -3.73
C GLU A 42 -13.89 -0.97 -2.35
N VAL A 43 -14.92 -1.24 -1.54
CA VAL A 43 -15.05 -0.70 -0.16
C VAL A 43 -13.85 -1.07 0.72
N VAL A 44 -13.27 -2.27 0.53
CA VAL A 44 -12.07 -2.67 1.30
C VAL A 44 -10.84 -1.94 0.78
N MET A 45 -10.72 -1.78 -0.55
CA MET A 45 -9.61 -1.06 -1.17
C MET A 45 -9.59 0.42 -0.78
N GLU A 46 -10.76 1.05 -0.67
CA GLU A 46 -10.93 2.41 -0.17
C GLU A 46 -10.47 2.53 1.28
N ARG A 47 -10.96 1.64 2.17
CA ARG A 47 -10.53 1.61 3.58
C ARG A 47 -9.03 1.39 3.74
N VAL A 48 -8.41 0.56 2.91
CA VAL A 48 -6.95 0.34 2.90
C VAL A 48 -6.24 1.63 2.49
N SER A 49 -6.71 2.31 1.46
CA SER A 49 -6.15 3.60 1.01
C SER A 49 -6.24 4.67 2.10
N GLU A 50 -7.39 4.81 2.77
CA GLU A 50 -7.56 5.72 3.90
C GLU A 50 -6.63 5.38 5.07
N SER A 51 -6.45 4.09 5.37
CA SER A 51 -5.55 3.64 6.44
C SER A 51 -4.08 3.88 6.11
N LEU A 52 -3.69 3.76 4.83
CA LEU A 52 -2.33 4.04 4.37
C LEU A 52 -2.00 5.53 4.40
N LYS A 53 -2.96 6.41 4.06
CA LYS A 53 -2.77 7.87 4.15
C LYS A 53 -2.39 8.34 5.55
N LYS A 54 -2.89 7.69 6.60
CA LYS A 54 -2.51 7.96 8.00
C LYS A 54 -1.04 7.69 8.31
N ASN A 55 -0.34 6.99 7.42
CA ASN A 55 1.08 6.63 7.52
C ASN A 55 1.92 7.30 6.43
N ASP A 56 1.43 8.39 5.81
CA ASP A 56 2.08 9.09 4.69
C ASP A 56 2.37 8.16 3.51
N LEU A 57 1.46 7.22 3.25
CA LEU A 57 1.53 6.30 2.12
C LEU A 57 0.34 6.49 1.19
N HIS A 58 0.61 6.50 -0.12
CA HIS A 58 -0.38 6.51 -1.16
C HIS A 58 -0.37 5.17 -1.91
N ILE A 59 -1.55 4.65 -2.23
CA ILE A 59 -1.73 3.40 -2.97
C ILE A 59 -2.52 3.65 -4.26
N ILE A 60 -2.03 3.09 -5.37
CA ILE A 60 -2.64 3.17 -6.69
C ILE A 60 -2.93 1.75 -7.17
N TYR A 61 -4.19 1.50 -7.52
CA TYR A 61 -4.65 0.22 -8.02
C TYR A 61 -4.76 0.28 -9.55
N GLY A 62 -3.75 -0.22 -10.26
CA GLY A 62 -3.75 -0.31 -11.73
C GLY A 62 -3.53 -1.75 -12.19
N ASN A 63 -2.78 -1.93 -13.29
CA ASN A 63 -2.33 -3.26 -13.72
C ASN A 63 -1.47 -3.96 -12.64
N ASN A 64 -0.74 -3.16 -11.86
CA ASN A 64 -0.08 -3.57 -10.63
C ASN A 64 -0.55 -2.65 -9.49
N VAL A 65 -0.30 -3.07 -8.25
CA VAL A 65 -0.52 -2.26 -7.06
C VAL A 65 0.75 -1.46 -6.78
N ILE A 66 0.66 -0.13 -6.81
CA ILE A 66 1.79 0.77 -6.58
C ILE A 66 1.60 1.42 -5.22
N ILE A 67 2.63 1.43 -4.39
CA ILE A 67 2.61 2.05 -3.06
C ILE A 67 3.80 2.99 -2.97
N VAL A 68 3.55 4.25 -2.61
CA VAL A 68 4.56 5.30 -2.56
C VAL A 68 4.47 6.10 -1.26
N ARG A 69 5.60 6.60 -0.77
CA ARG A 69 5.66 7.56 0.33
C ARG A 69 5.23 8.94 -0.17
N ASP A 70 4.20 9.49 0.44
CA ASP A 70 3.58 10.77 0.09
C ASP A 70 4.20 11.92 0.89
N PHE A 71 5.52 12.08 0.79
CA PHE A 71 6.23 13.27 1.26
C PHE A 71 7.28 13.69 0.24
N CYS A 72 7.81 14.90 0.33
CA CYS A 72 8.81 15.38 -0.62
C CYS A 72 10.19 14.76 -0.35
N TRP A 73 10.43 13.54 -0.86
CA TRP A 73 11.68 12.80 -0.64
C TRP A 73 12.83 13.24 -1.54
N LYS A 74 12.53 13.79 -2.72
CA LYS A 74 13.54 14.28 -3.67
C LYS A 74 13.00 15.49 -4.46
N PRO A 75 13.00 16.69 -3.87
CA PRO A 75 12.54 17.89 -4.55
C PRO A 75 13.37 18.15 -5.83
N VAL A 76 12.71 18.57 -6.89
CA VAL A 76 13.36 19.03 -8.12
C VAL A 76 13.43 20.55 -8.12
N SER A 77 14.53 21.10 -8.61
CA SER A 77 14.65 22.52 -8.93
C SER A 77 14.02 22.79 -10.30
N LEU A 78 13.19 23.83 -10.39
CA LEU A 78 12.56 24.29 -11.64
C LEU A 78 13.41 25.37 -12.32
#